data_AF-A0A4Q5UE51-F1
#
_entry.id   AF-A0A4Q5UE51-F1
#
_cell.length_a   1.000
_cell.length_b   1.000
_cell.length_c   1.000
_cell.angle_alpha   90.00
_cell.angle_beta   90.00
_cell.angle_gamma   90.00
#
_symmetry.space_group_name_H-M   'P 1'
#
loop_
_entity.id
_entity.type
_entity.pdbx_description
1 polymer ?
#
loop_
_entity_poly.entity_id
_entity_poly.type
_entity_poly.pdbx_seq_one_letter_code
_entity_poly.pdbx_strand_id
1 'polypeptide(L)'
;MIVFAEQLTPRLKYIAAFIGTQVSGHEWTVTNDVSVYTAHTGARINYSTNVLAQKELRIEPYGLLYQQGISDQDIDISQDDPERRLFKNDSDTGFDIFSAVF
;
A
#
# COMPACT_ATOMS: atom_id res chain seq x y z
N MET A 1 10.80 8.33 -2.53
CA MET A 1 9.32 8.22 -2.51
C MET A 1 8.87 8.19 -1.06
N ILE A 2 7.72 8.78 -0.76
CA ILE A 2 7.11 8.69 0.57
C ILE A 2 5.78 7.92 0.50
N VAL A 3 5.54 7.07 1.50
CA VAL A 3 4.31 6.31 1.69
C VAL A 3 3.63 6.83 2.95
N PHE A 4 2.40 7.31 2.83
CA PHE A 4 1.56 7.57 3.99
C PHE A 4 0.75 6.33 4.35
N ALA A 5 0.58 6.05 5.63
CA ALA A 5 -0.44 5.13 6.13
C ALA A 5 -0.95 5.59 7.50
N GLU A 6 -2.21 5.29 7.81
CA GLU A 6 -2.80 5.64 9.12
C GLU A 6 -2.09 4.92 10.28
N GLN A 7 -1.59 3.70 10.04
CA GLN A 7 -0.90 2.88 11.04
C GLN A 7 0.41 2.30 10.48
N LEU A 8 1.50 2.46 11.23
CA LEU A 8 2.83 1.98 10.84
C LEU A 8 3.13 0.59 11.40
N THR A 9 2.45 -0.43 10.89
CA THR A 9 2.62 -1.82 11.36
C THR A 9 3.94 -2.44 10.90
N PRO A 10 4.43 -3.49 11.58
CA PRO A 10 5.63 -4.22 11.14
C PRO A 10 5.49 -4.78 9.71
N ARG A 11 4.32 -5.31 9.35
CA ARG A 11 4.03 -5.85 8.01
C ARG A 11 4.12 -4.78 6.94
N LEU A 12 3.50 -3.62 7.18
CA LEU A 12 3.57 -2.48 6.26
C LEU A 12 5.00 -1.95 6.09
N LYS A 13 5.72 -1.75 7.20
CA LYS A 13 7.13 -1.29 7.14
C LYS A 13 8.00 -2.29 6.37
N TYR A 14 7.81 -3.58 6.63
CA TYR A 14 8.53 -4.63 5.92
C TYR A 14 8.26 -4.58 4.43
N ILE A 15 7.00 -4.55 4.00
CA ILE A 15 6.69 -4.61 2.57
C ILE A 15 7.08 -3.34 1.83
N ALA A 16 6.91 -2.16 2.44
CA ALA A 16 7.38 -0.90 1.86
C ALA A 16 8.92 -0.88 1.71
N ALA A 17 9.65 -1.40 2.70
CA ALA A 17 11.10 -1.52 2.62
C ALA A 17 11.53 -2.56 1.57
N PHE A 18 10.83 -3.69 1.48
CA PHE A 18 11.10 -4.74 0.50
C PHE A 18 10.88 -4.23 -0.92
N ILE A 19 9.71 -3.64 -1.23
CA ILE A 19 9.43 -3.10 -2.56
C ILE A 19 10.38 -1.95 -2.87
N GLY A 20 10.61 -1.05 -1.91
CA GLY A 20 11.55 0.05 -2.08
C GLY A 20 12.93 -0.44 -2.49
N THR A 21 13.53 -1.33 -1.70
CA THR A 21 14.90 -1.77 -1.92
C THR A 21 15.03 -2.83 -3.02
N GLN A 22 14.23 -3.90 -2.99
CA GLN A 22 14.40 -5.07 -3.86
C GLN A 22 13.76 -4.89 -5.24
N VAL A 23 12.67 -4.13 -5.34
CA VAL A 23 11.94 -3.94 -6.61
C VAL A 23 12.31 -2.61 -7.26
N SER A 24 12.29 -1.51 -6.50
CA SER A 24 12.56 -0.17 -7.05
C SER A 24 14.02 0.29 -6.97
N GLY A 25 14.86 -0.42 -6.20
CA GLY A 25 16.27 -0.08 -5.97
C GLY A 25 16.52 1.15 -5.09
N HIS A 26 15.49 1.71 -4.46
CA HIS A 26 15.58 2.94 -3.67
C HIS A 26 14.75 2.81 -2.38
N GLU A 27 15.31 3.15 -1.23
CA GLU A 27 14.57 3.12 0.03
C GLU A 27 13.38 4.09 0.01
N TRP A 28 12.24 3.62 0.52
CA TRP A 28 11.03 4.43 0.65
C TRP A 28 10.85 4.86 2.09
N THR A 29 10.45 6.11 2.29
CA THR A 29 10.09 6.62 3.61
C THR A 29 8.63 6.31 3.89
N VAL A 30 8.32 5.72 5.05
CA VAL A 30 6.93 5.51 5.49
C VAL A 30 6.62 6.48 6.63
N THR A 31 5.48 7.17 6.55
CA THR A 31 5.03 8.15 7.55
C THR A 31 3.55 7.97 7.87
N ASN A 32 3.14 8.33 9.08
CA ASN A 32 1.73 8.54 9.45
C ASN A 32 1.44 10.02 9.76
N ASP A 33 2.39 10.91 9.49
CA ASP A 33 2.22 12.35 9.59
C ASP A 33 1.75 12.92 8.25
N VAL A 34 0.48 13.35 8.21
CA VAL A 34 -0.14 13.97 7.03
C VAL A 34 0.58 15.25 6.60
N SER A 35 1.12 16.03 7.54
CA SER A 35 1.84 17.27 7.23
C SER A 35 3.15 16.96 6.51
N VAL A 36 3.90 15.97 6.99
CA VAL A 36 5.13 15.49 6.32
C VAL A 36 4.83 14.92 4.93
N TYR A 37 3.74 14.16 4.80
CA TYR A 37 3.31 13.58 3.54
C TYR A 37 2.91 14.63 2.49
N THR A 38 2.04 15.56 2.87
CA THR A 38 1.53 16.61 1.98
C THR A 38 2.62 17.60 1.56
N ALA A 39 3.59 17.88 2.43
CA ALA A 39 4.74 18.72 2.14
C ALA A 39 5.79 18.04 1.22
N HIS A 40 5.74 16.72 1.03
CA HIS A 40 6.67 16.02 0.16
C HIS A 40 6.44 16.38 -1.32
N THR A 41 7.51 16.76 -2.02
CA THR A 41 7.46 17.22 -3.42
C THR A 41 7.69 16.11 -4.44
N GLY A 42 8.18 14.94 -4.02
CA GLY A 42 8.43 13.79 -4.88
C GLY A 42 7.20 12.88 -5.07
N ALA A 43 7.44 11.68 -5.60
CA ALA A 43 6.42 10.65 -5.71
C ALA A 43 5.86 10.28 -4.32
N ARG A 44 4.54 10.16 -4.26
CA ARG A 44 3.76 9.94 -3.05
C ARG A 44 2.79 8.79 -3.25
N ILE A 45 2.82 7.82 -2.34
CA ILE A 45 1.82 6.76 -2.25
C ILE A 45 0.98 7.01 -1.00
N ASN A 46 -0.33 7.07 -1.17
CA ASN A 46 -1.29 7.15 -0.07
C ASN A 46 -1.86 5.76 0.19
N TYR A 47 -1.43 5.12 1.27
CA TYR A 47 -1.97 3.83 1.72
C TYR A 47 -3.09 4.03 2.75
N SER A 48 -4.19 4.65 2.29
CA SER A 48 -5.41 4.90 3.06
C SER A 48 -6.61 5.09 2.12
N THR A 49 -7.81 5.24 2.68
CA THR A 49 -9.03 5.43 1.89
C THR A 49 -9.27 6.88 1.49
N ASN A 50 -8.81 7.85 2.27
CA ASN A 50 -9.06 9.28 2.03
C ASN A 50 -8.03 9.87 1.08
N VAL A 51 -8.43 10.72 0.14
CA VAL A 51 -7.48 11.48 -0.70
C VAL A 51 -6.78 12.55 0.15
N LEU A 52 -5.45 12.61 0.14
CA LEU A 52 -4.68 13.50 1.02
C LEU A 52 -3.96 14.63 0.27
N ALA A 53 -3.55 14.40 -0.97
CA ALA A 53 -2.85 15.37 -1.79
C ALA A 53 -3.27 15.31 -3.26
N GLN A 54 -3.10 16.42 -3.97
CA GLN A 54 -3.18 16.41 -5.43
C GLN A 54 -1.98 15.64 -6.01
N LYS A 55 -2.22 14.75 -6.98
CA LYS A 55 -1.18 13.90 -7.60
C LYS A 55 -0.49 12.98 -6.58
N GLU A 56 -1.25 12.00 -6.11
CA GLU A 56 -0.78 10.85 -5.34
C GLU A 56 -1.19 9.56 -6.05
N LEU A 57 -0.50 8.46 -5.74
CA LEU A 57 -0.99 7.12 -6.05
C LEU A 57 -1.73 6.59 -4.81
N ARG A 58 -3.05 6.45 -4.89
CA ARG A 58 -3.87 5.95 -3.80
C ARG A 58 -3.98 4.44 -3.88
N ILE A 59 -3.65 3.78 -2.78
CA ILE A 59 -3.77 2.34 -2.59
C ILE A 59 -4.61 2.14 -1.34
N GLU A 60 -5.84 1.67 -1.53
CA GLU A 60 -6.72 1.37 -0.42
C GLU A 60 -6.21 0.11 0.30
N PRO A 61 -6.04 0.14 1.64
CA PRO A 61 -5.64 -1.04 2.38
C PRO A 61 -6.75 -2.10 2.35
N TYR A 62 -6.42 -3.33 1.95
CA TYR A 62 -7.32 -4.49 2.10
C TYR A 62 -7.38 -5.00 3.55
N GLY A 63 -6.46 -4.52 4.40
CA GLY A 63 -6.46 -4.75 5.85
C GLY A 63 -5.50 -5.84 6.33
N LEU A 64 -5.00 -6.71 5.45
CA LEU A 64 -4.05 -7.79 5.80
C LEU A 64 -2.82 -7.28 6.57
N LEU A 65 -2.28 -6.13 6.15
CA LEU A 65 -1.10 -5.52 6.76
C LEU A 65 -1.37 -4.93 8.16
N TYR A 66 -2.64 -4.81 8.56
CA TYR A 66 -3.06 -4.35 9.89
C TYR A 66 -3.45 -5.49 10.83
N GLN A 67 -3.55 -6.72 10.33
CA GLN A 67 -3.88 -7.89 11.14
C GLN A 67 -2.71 -8.37 12.02
N GLN A 68 -3.05 -9.01 13.14
CA GLN A 68 -2.12 -9.72 14.02
C GLN A 68 -2.39 -11.23 13.98
N GLY A 69 -1.34 -12.04 14.12
CA GLY A 69 -1.46 -13.49 14.08
C GLY A 69 -1.64 -14.04 12.67
N ILE A 70 -2.07 -15.30 12.59
CA ILE A 70 -2.33 -16.03 11.34
C ILE A 70 -3.82 -16.33 11.31
N SER A 71 -4.47 -15.94 10.22
CA SER A 71 -5.87 -16.22 9.95
C SER A 71 -6.06 -16.51 8.48
N ASP A 72 -7.07 -17.31 8.18
CA ASP A 72 -7.49 -17.56 6.80
C ASP A 72 -7.86 -16.24 6.13
N GLN A 73 -7.45 -16.09 4.87
CA GLN A 73 -7.82 -14.96 4.02
C GLN A 73 -8.74 -15.47 2.94
N ASP A 74 -9.96 -14.92 2.88
CA ASP A 74 -10.88 -15.20 1.78
C ASP A 74 -10.54 -14.24 0.63
N ILE A 75 -9.86 -14.78 -0.39
CA ILE A 75 -9.38 -14.01 -1.53
C ILE A 75 -10.14 -14.45 -2.77
N ASP A 76 -10.99 -13.56 -3.29
CA ASP A 76 -11.69 -13.78 -4.54
C ASP A 76 -10.77 -13.49 -5.74
N ILE A 77 -10.36 -14.56 -6.42
CA ILE A 77 -9.62 -14.49 -7.68
C ILE A 77 -10.62 -14.69 -8.82
N SER A 78 -11.17 -13.59 -9.31
CA SER A 78 -12.05 -13.61 -10.48
C SER A 78 -11.34 -14.20 -11.70
N GLN A 79 -12.01 -15.16 -12.36
CA GLN A 79 -11.54 -15.80 -13.61
C GLN A 79 -11.45 -14.82 -14.78
N ASP A 80 -12.21 -13.73 -14.74
CA ASP A 80 -12.26 -12.72 -15.79
C ASP A 80 -11.15 -11.68 -15.68
N ASP A 81 -10.35 -11.72 -14.61
CA ASP A 81 -9.17 -10.88 -14.46
C ASP A 81 -7.94 -11.56 -15.06
N PRO A 82 -7.43 -11.07 -16.21
CA PRO A 82 -6.28 -11.67 -16.88
C PRO A 82 -5.01 -11.59 -16.04
N GLU A 83 -4.91 -10.62 -15.12
CA GLU A 83 -3.75 -10.43 -14.25
C GLU A 83 -3.86 -11.19 -12.93
N ARG A 84 -5.02 -11.81 -12.65
CA ARG A 84 -5.31 -12.57 -11.43
C ARG A 84 -4.89 -11.82 -10.16
N ARG A 85 -5.24 -10.53 -10.08
CA ARG A 85 -4.87 -9.66 -8.98
C ARG A 85 -5.53 -10.15 -7.68
N LEU A 86 -4.72 -10.33 -6.65
CA LEU A 86 -5.20 -10.57 -5.28
C LEU A 86 -5.64 -9.23 -4.67
N PHE A 87 -6.53 -9.26 -3.68
CA PHE A 87 -6.90 -8.08 -2.88
C PHE A 87 -7.45 -6.89 -3.69
N LYS A 88 -8.35 -7.16 -4.64
CA LYS A 88 -8.98 -6.13 -5.48
C LYS A 88 -9.80 -5.14 -4.66
N ASN A 89 -9.71 -3.87 -5.02
CA ASN A 89 -10.47 -2.77 -4.43
C ASN A 89 -10.34 -1.51 -5.31
N ASP A 90 -10.84 -0.38 -4.81
CA ASP A 90 -10.89 0.90 -5.54
C ASP A 90 -9.56 1.68 -5.51
N SER A 91 -8.43 1.00 -5.25
CA SER A 91 -7.09 1.57 -5.44
C SER A 91 -6.91 2.08 -6.87
N ASP A 92 -6.03 3.05 -7.07
CA ASP A 92 -5.67 3.53 -8.42
C ASP A 92 -5.03 2.43 -9.28
N THR A 93 -4.40 1.44 -8.64
CA THR A 93 -3.87 0.21 -9.25
C THR A 93 -4.94 -0.87 -9.49
N GLY A 94 -6.15 -0.70 -8.95
CA GLY A 94 -7.26 -1.66 -8.96
C GLY A 94 -7.17 -2.78 -7.91
N PHE A 95 -6.15 -2.75 -7.04
CA PHE A 95 -5.95 -3.68 -5.94
C PHE A 95 -4.92 -3.17 -4.95
N ASP A 96 -4.93 -3.73 -3.75
CA ASP A 96 -3.90 -3.50 -2.74
C ASP A 96 -2.62 -4.28 -3.08
N ILE A 97 -1.72 -3.63 -3.83
CA ILE A 97 -0.43 -4.20 -4.20
C ILE A 97 0.48 -4.47 -2.99
N PHE A 98 0.32 -3.75 -1.88
CA PHE A 98 1.16 -4.02 -0.70
C PHE A 98 0.71 -5.30 0.00
N SER A 99 -0.60 -5.54 0.12
CA SER A 99 -1.11 -6.82 0.60
C SER A 99 -0.78 -7.96 -0.37
N ALA A 100 -0.80 -7.73 -1.69
CA ALA A 100 -0.52 -8.77 -2.69
C ALA A 100 0.96 -9.23 -2.74
N VAL A 101 1.91 -8.38 -2.34
CA VAL A 101 3.34 -8.73 -2.34
C VAL A 101 3.79 -9.32 -0.99
N PHE A 102 3.09 -9.02 0.11
CA PHE A 102 3.40 -9.51 1.46
C PHE A 102 3.13 -11.00 1.62
#